data_AF-A0A0M3IWK8-F1
#
_entry.id   AF-A0A0M3IWK8-F1
#
_cell.length_a   1.000
_cell.length_b   1.000
_cell.length_c   1.000
_cell.angle_alpha   90.00
_cell.angle_beta   90.00
_cell.angle_gamma   90.00
#
_symmetry.space_group_name_H-M   'P 1'
#
loop_
_entity.id
_entity.type
_entity.pdbx_description
1 polymer ?
#
loop_
_entity_poly.entity_id
_entity_poly.type
_entity_poly.pdbx_seq_one_letter_code
_entity_poly.pdbx_strand_id
1 'polypeptide(L)' 'MRSQTDLHKKHHTENIEHDWKLIGRPIVVEKNLNPSQEEIDALHNEYCTQLKKLFDEYKVNFGIDKNITLNIY' A
#
# COMPACT_ATOMS: atom_id res chain seq x y z
N MET A 1 22.62 15.15 28.63
CA MET A 1 21.56 14.23 29.07
C MET A 1 20.55 14.16 27.94
N ARG A 2 20.44 13.05 27.21
CA ARG A 2 19.46 12.94 26.12
C ARG A 2 18.08 12.74 26.75
N SER A 3 17.16 13.65 26.46
CA SER A 3 15.82 13.64 27.03
C SER A 3 15.06 12.40 26.56
N GLN A 4 14.38 11.70 27.48
CA GLN A 4 13.55 10.53 27.14
C GLN A 4 12.43 10.86 26.13
N THR A 5 12.10 12.14 25.96
CA THR A 5 11.12 12.63 24.98
C THR A 5 11.58 12.46 23.53
N ASP A 6 12.89 12.47 23.27
CA ASP A 6 13.44 12.32 21.91
C ASP A 6 13.47 10.84 21.48
N LEU A 7 13.66 9.92 22.42
CA LEU A 7 13.58 8.47 22.17
C LEU A 7 12.14 8.05 21.83
N HIS A 8 11.14 8.59 22.55
CA HIS A 8 9.73 8.21 22.37
C HIS A 8 9.16 8.70 21.03
N LYS A 9 9.58 9.87 20.54
CA LYS A 9 9.19 10.35 19.21
C LYS A 9 9.81 9.49 18.11
N LYS A 10 11.06 9.05 18.26
CA LYS A 10 11.77 8.24 17.27
C LYS A 10 11.14 6.86 17.06
N HIS A 11 10.75 6.18 18.15
CA HIS A 11 10.06 4.89 18.07
C HIS A 11 8.68 4.99 17.41
N HIS A 12 7.96 6.09 17.61
CA HIS A 12 6.67 6.27 16.95
C HIS A 12 6.83 6.65 15.47
N THR A 13 7.94 7.29 15.05
CA THR A 13 8.20 7.61 13.63
C THR A 13 8.74 6.42 12.83
N GLU A 14 9.55 5.54 13.45
CA GLU A 14 10.05 4.32 12.81
C GLU A 14 8.94 3.27 12.56
N ASN A 15 7.85 3.30 13.33
CA ASN A 15 6.71 2.39 13.15
C ASN A 15 5.68 2.87 12.11
N ILE A 16 5.62 4.16 11.77
CA ILE A 16 4.65 4.67 10.77
C ILE A 16 5.01 4.22 9.36
N GLU A 17 6.29 3.93 9.08
CA GLU A 17 6.71 3.35 7.81
C GLU A 17 6.17 1.93 7.56
N HIS A 18 5.80 1.21 8.61
CA HIS A 18 5.22 -0.13 8.48
C HIS A 18 3.69 -0.09 8.23
N ASP A 19 2.98 0.90 8.76
CA ASP A 19 1.51 0.97 8.70
C ASP A 19 0.97 1.49 7.35
N TRP A 20 1.63 2.43 6.68
CA TRP A 20 1.14 2.89 5.37
C TRP A 20 1.14 1.77 4.32
N LYS A 21 2.09 0.84 4.42
CA LYS A 21 2.15 -0.32 3.54
C LYS A 21 0.88 -1.16 3.69
N LEU A 22 0.30 -1.26 4.89
CA LEU A 22 -0.96 -1.96 5.11
C LEU A 22 -2.16 -1.30 4.41
N ILE A 23 -2.13 0.02 4.26
CA ILE A 23 -3.26 0.83 3.76
C ILE A 23 -3.22 0.94 2.22
N GLY A 24 -2.03 0.90 1.62
CA GLY A 24 -1.87 0.96 0.16
C GLY A 24 -0.57 1.64 -0.28
N ARG A 25 -0.19 1.47 -1.55
CA ARG A 25 0.94 2.20 -2.15
C ARG A 25 0.42 3.36 -3.00
N PRO A 26 1.02 4.56 -2.91
CA PRO A 26 0.62 5.68 -3.76
C PRO A 26 0.92 5.37 -5.23
N ILE A 27 -0.05 5.63 -6.10
CA ILE A 27 0.10 5.54 -7.55
C ILE A 27 0.17 6.96 -8.10
N VAL A 28 1.31 7.31 -8.68
CA VAL A 28 1.47 8.61 -9.33
C VAL A 28 0.68 8.59 -10.64
N VAL A 29 -0.27 9.51 -10.77
CA VAL A 29 -1.09 9.64 -11.98
C VAL A 29 -0.93 11.04 -12.57
N GLU A 30 -0.77 11.11 -13.88
CA GLU A 30 -0.94 12.37 -14.60
C GLU A 30 -2.43 12.65 -14.77
N LYS A 31 -2.84 13.88 -14.43
CA LYS A 31 -4.24 14.29 -14.58
C LYS A 31 -4.51 14.65 -16.04
N ASN A 32 -5.25 13.78 -16.72
CA ASN A 32 -5.82 14.08 -18.03
C ASN A 32 -7.27 14.59 -17.86
N LEU A 33 -7.61 15.71 -18.51
CA LEU A 33 -8.97 16.29 -18.48
C LEU A 33 -9.98 15.43 -19.25
N ASN A 34 -9.53 14.68 -20.24
CA ASN A 34 -10.36 13.76 -21.02
C ASN A 34 -9.58 12.46 -21.26
N PRO A 35 -9.44 11.61 -20.24
CA PRO A 35 -8.70 10.37 -20.35
C PRO A 35 -9.34 9.44 -21.37
N SER A 36 -8.52 8.68 -22.09
CA SER A 36 -9.01 7.59 -22.92
C SER A 36 -9.39 6.38 -22.05
N GLN A 37 -10.23 5.49 -22.58
CA GLN A 37 -10.55 4.23 -21.91
C GLN A 37 -9.29 3.40 -21.65
N GLU A 38 -8.33 3.41 -22.59
CA GLU A 38 -7.06 2.69 -22.46
C GLU A 38 -6.21 3.23 -21.30
N GLU A 39 -6.18 4.55 -21.10
CA GLU A 39 -5.48 5.17 -19.97
C GLU A 39 -6.12 4.79 -18.63
N ILE A 40 -7.45 4.75 -18.58
CA ILE A 40 -8.20 4.32 -17.40
C ILE A 40 -7.94 2.85 -17.11
N ASP A 41 -8.01 1.99 -18.12
CA ASP A 41 -7.81 0.55 -17.99
C ASP A 41 -6.37 0.23 -17.58
N ALA A 42 -5.39 0.96 -18.12
CA ALA A 42 -3.98 0.82 -17.72
C ALA A 42 -3.78 1.18 -16.25
N LEU A 43 -4.35 2.31 -15.81
CA LEU A 43 -4.26 2.74 -14.41
C LEU A 43 -5.00 1.76 -13.47
N HIS A 44 -6.18 1.29 -13.87
CA HIS A 44 -6.95 0.33 -13.10
C HIS A 44 -6.21 -1.01 -12.96
N ASN A 45 -5.58 -1.50 -14.04
CA ASN A 45 -4.77 -2.70 -14.01
C ASN A 45 -3.56 -2.57 -13.08
N GLU A 46 -2.89 -1.41 -13.11
CA GLU A 46 -1.77 -1.12 -12.20
C GLU A 46 -2.23 -1.11 -10.74
N TYR A 47 -3.37 -0.46 -10.46
CA TYR A 47 -3.99 -0.44 -9.14
C TYR A 47 -4.29 -1.84 -8.61
N CYS A 48 -4.99 -2.65 -9.40
CA CYS A 48 -5.34 -4.02 -9.06
C CYS A 48 -4.09 -4.89 -8.82
N THR A 49 -3.05 -4.70 -9.64
CA THR A 49 -1.80 -5.43 -9.51
C THR A 49 -1.08 -5.08 -8.22
N GLN A 50 -0.98 -3.80 -7.86
CA GLN A 50 -0.31 -3.38 -6.63
C GLN A 50 -1.07 -3.83 -5.37
N LEU A 51 -2.41 -3.79 -5.39
CA LEU A 51 -3.22 -4.31 -4.29
C LEU A 51 -3.06 -5.81 -4.10
N LYS A 52 -3.06 -6.60 -5.17
CA LYS A 52 -2.84 -8.06 -5.07
C LYS A 52 -1.47 -8.38 -4.48
N LYS A 53 -0.41 -7.69 -4.94
CA LYS A 53 0.94 -7.83 -4.39
C LYS A 53 0.97 -7.49 -2.90
N LEU A 54 0.32 -6.41 -2.52
CA LEU A 54 0.25 -5.99 -1.12
C LEU A 54 -0.48 -7.03 -0.27
N PHE A 55 -1.63 -7.50 -0.72
CA PHE A 55 -2.37 -8.55 -0.05
C PHE A 55 -1.51 -9.81 0.12
N ASP A 56 -0.82 -10.26 -0.94
CA ASP A 56 0.04 -11.44 -0.88
C ASP A 56 1.24 -11.29 0.06
N GLU A 57 1.81 -10.09 0.15
CA GLU A 57 2.95 -9.78 1.03
C GLU A 57 2.55 -9.85 2.52
N TYR A 58 1.32 -9.44 2.85
CA TYR A 58 0.89 -9.30 4.23
C TYR A 58 -0.07 -10.39 4.73
N LYS A 59 -0.78 -11.09 3.85
CA LYS A 59 -1.83 -12.07 4.23
C LYS A 59 -1.33 -13.11 5.25
N VAL A 60 -0.10 -13.58 5.10
CA VAL A 60 0.52 -14.57 6.02
C VAL A 60 0.75 -13.97 7.41
N ASN A 61 1.10 -12.68 7.49
CA ASN A 61 1.31 -11.97 8.77
C ASN A 61 0.00 -11.77 9.54
N PHE A 62 -1.14 -11.82 8.85
CA PHE A 62 -2.48 -11.75 9.44
C PHE A 62 -3.15 -13.13 9.61
N GLY A 63 -2.42 -14.22 9.40
CA GLY A 63 -2.94 -15.58 9.56
C GLY A 63 -3.89 -16.03 8.45
N ILE A 64 -3.90 -15.34 7.31
CA ILE A 64 -4.65 -15.73 6.12
C ILE A 64 -3.84 -16.78 5.34
N ASP A 65 -4.52 -17.83 4.88
CA ASP A 65 -3.90 -18.92 4.12
C ASP A 65 -3.27 -18.42 2.80
N LYS A 66 -2.12 -18.99 2.42
CA LYS A 66 -1.37 -18.60 1.22
C LYS A 66 -2.16 -18.78 -0.09
N ASN A 67 -3.14 -19.67 -0.10
CA ASN A 67 -3.96 -19.98 -1.26
C ASN A 67 -5.13 -19.00 -1.44
N ILE A 68 -5.41 -18.17 -0.43
CA ILE A 68 -6.39 -17.09 -0.57
C ILE A 68 -5.78 -15.99 -1.44
N THR A 69 -6.55 -15.56 -2.42
CA THR A 69 -6.18 -14.49 -3.36
C THR A 69 -7.23 -13.39 -3.32
N LEU A 70 -6.80 -12.16 -3.57
CA LEU A 70 -7.69 -11.01 -3.67
C LEU A 70 -8.29 -10.93 -5.09
N ASN A 71 -9.62 -11.05 -5.19
CA ASN A 71 -10.35 -10.89 -6.44
C ASN A 71 -10.91 -9.47 -6.56
N ILE A 72 -10.60 -8.81 -7.68
CA ILE A 72 -11.04 -7.46 -8.02
C ILE A 72 -11.62 -7.56 -9.44
N TYR A 73 -12.84 -7.04 -9.65
CA TYR A 73 -13.62 -7.10 -10.89
C TYR A 73 -13.78 -5.73 -11.52
#